data_AF-A0A920PUR2-F1
#
_entry.id   AF-A0A920PUR2-F1
#
_cell.length_a   1.000
_cell.length_b   1.000
_cell.length_c   1.000
_cell.angle_alpha   90.00
_cell.angle_beta   90.00
_cell.angle_gamma   90.00
#
_symmetry.space_group_name_H-M   'P 1'
#
loop_
_entity.id
_entity.type
_entity.pdbx_description
1 polymer ?
#
loop_
_entity_poly.entity_id
_entity_poly.type
_entity_poly.pdbx_seq_one_letter_code
_entity_poly.pdbx_strand_id
1 'polypeptide(L)'
;MIEDRLGTQYAVAVAQSHYGDPTMDDAAAKLAENRCVSSIMCIPYVFFPGIILQRNIIGGLKEIEARYPHIVMSMTPPLGVDDKIISTAADRVRKVWDQATT
;
A
#
# COMPACT_ATOMS: atom_id res chain seq x y z
N MET A 1 -6.94 -5.55 10.45
CA MET A 1 -6.43 -5.25 9.10
C MET A 1 -7.23 -4.10 8.49
N ILE A 2 -6.76 -3.46 7.41
CA ILE A 2 -7.53 -2.37 6.77
C ILE A 2 -8.86 -2.88 6.19
N GLU A 3 -8.92 -4.15 5.78
CA GLU A 3 -10.15 -4.82 5.32
C GLU A 3 -11.27 -4.75 6.37
N ASP A 4 -10.94 -5.01 7.65
CA ASP A 4 -11.91 -4.93 8.77
C ASP A 4 -12.48 -3.51 8.96
N ARG A 5 -11.77 -2.48 8.47
CA ARG A 5 -12.21 -1.08 8.52
C ARG A 5 -13.02 -0.67 7.29
N LEU A 6 -12.81 -1.34 6.16
CA LEU A 6 -13.47 -1.06 4.88
C LEU A 6 -14.81 -1.80 4.74
N GLY A 7 -14.92 -2.98 5.34
CA GLY A 7 -16.14 -3.80 5.28
C GLY A 7 -16.12 -4.83 4.14
N THR A 8 -17.19 -5.62 4.04
CA THR A 8 -17.24 -6.86 3.24
C THR A 8 -17.23 -6.67 1.72
N GLN A 9 -17.36 -5.44 1.23
CA GLN A 9 -17.29 -5.12 -0.19
C GLN A 9 -15.86 -5.04 -0.71
N TYR A 10 -14.87 -5.02 0.18
CA TYR A 10 -13.47 -4.90 -0.16
C TYR A 10 -12.75 -6.22 0.11
N ALA A 11 -11.83 -6.59 -0.77
CA ALA A 11 -10.84 -7.62 -0.53
C ALA A 11 -9.46 -6.97 -0.46
N VAL A 12 -8.62 -7.38 0.49
CA VAL A 12 -7.29 -6.79 0.66
C VAL A 12 -6.20 -7.84 0.46
N ALA A 13 -5.19 -7.47 -0.32
CA ALA A 13 -3.93 -8.18 -0.42
C ALA A 13 -2.79 -7.21 -0.12
N VAL A 14 -1.78 -7.68 0.62
CA VAL A 14 -0.54 -6.95 0.87
C VAL A 14 0.48 -7.38 -0.17
N ALA A 15 1.41 -6.49 -0.52
CA ALA A 15 2.49 -6.76 -1.46
C ALA A 15 3.74 -5.98 -1.07
N GLN A 16 4.91 -6.53 -1.39
CA GLN A 16 6.16 -5.81 -1.44
C GLN A 16 6.35 -5.23 -2.86
N SER A 17 6.78 -3.98 -2.96
CA SER A 17 6.97 -3.32 -4.25
C SER A 17 8.24 -3.78 -4.98
N HIS A 18 9.18 -4.41 -4.28
CA HIS A 18 10.45 -4.81 -4.89
C HIS A 18 11.00 -6.14 -4.35
N TYR A 19 11.52 -6.16 -3.12
CA TYR A 19 12.21 -7.32 -2.58
C TYR A 19 11.35 -8.00 -1.53
N GLY A 20 10.98 -9.24 -1.81
CA GLY A 20 10.26 -10.10 -0.89
C GLY A 20 8.86 -10.46 -1.37
N ASP A 21 8.29 -11.43 -0.68
CA ASP A 21 6.96 -11.95 -0.94
C ASP A 21 5.96 -11.45 0.10
N PRO A 22 4.66 -11.37 -0.24
CA PRO A 22 4.12 -11.54 -1.59
C PRO A 22 4.50 -10.38 -2.53
N THR A 23 4.69 -10.67 -3.82
CA THR A 23 4.93 -9.64 -4.84
C THR A 23 3.64 -8.88 -5.20
N MET A 24 3.75 -7.77 -5.93
CA MET A 24 2.57 -7.07 -6.47
C MET A 24 1.76 -7.96 -7.41
N ASP A 25 2.43 -8.83 -8.17
CA ASP A 25 1.80 -9.79 -9.07
C ASP A 25 1.01 -10.85 -8.30
N ASP A 26 1.59 -11.42 -7.23
CA ASP A 26 0.91 -12.42 -6.40
C ASP A 26 -0.35 -11.83 -5.75
N ALA A 27 -0.24 -10.59 -5.25
CA ALA A 27 -1.34 -9.87 -4.67
C ALA A 27 -2.44 -9.57 -5.70
N ALA A 28 -2.06 -9.13 -6.91
CA ALA A 28 -3.00 -8.86 -7.98
C ALA A 28 -3.70 -10.13 -8.47
N ALA A 29 -2.97 -11.23 -8.68
CA ALA A 29 -3.56 -12.52 -9.05
C ALA A 29 -4.55 -13.01 -7.98
N LYS A 30 -4.19 -12.88 -6.69
CA LYS A 30 -5.10 -13.21 -5.60
C LYS A 30 -6.39 -12.38 -5.65
N LEU A 31 -6.31 -11.08 -5.94
CA LEU A 31 -7.49 -10.23 -6.02
C LEU A 31 -8.32 -10.49 -7.29
N ALA A 32 -7.65 -10.57 -8.44
CA ALA A 32 -8.29 -10.75 -9.73
C ALA A 32 -8.91 -12.15 -9.89
N GLU A 33 -8.15 -13.20 -9.60
CA GLU A 33 -8.52 -14.57 -9.94
C GLU A 33 -9.30 -15.25 -8.80
N ASN A 34 -8.84 -15.10 -7.56
CA ASN A 34 -9.45 -15.79 -6.42
C ASN A 34 -10.60 -15.02 -5.78
N ARG A 35 -10.59 -13.69 -5.91
CA ARG A 35 -11.61 -12.81 -5.32
C ARG A 35 -12.50 -12.14 -6.35
N CYS A 36 -12.20 -12.29 -7.64
CA CYS A 36 -13.00 -11.81 -8.77
C CYS A 36 -13.37 -10.33 -8.66
N VAL A 37 -12.43 -9.49 -8.22
CA VAL A 37 -12.67 -8.05 -8.07
C VAL A 37 -12.81 -7.37 -9.43
N SER A 38 -13.64 -6.33 -9.52
CA SER A 38 -13.78 -5.51 -10.73
C SER A 38 -12.82 -4.32 -10.79
N SER A 39 -12.17 -3.99 -9.66
CA SER A 39 -11.20 -2.90 -9.55
C SER A 39 -10.14 -3.21 -8.50
N ILE A 40 -8.92 -2.74 -8.76
CA ILE A 40 -7.80 -2.81 -7.82
C ILE A 40 -7.32 -1.38 -7.55
N MET A 41 -7.30 -0.99 -6.27
CA MET A 41 -6.77 0.29 -5.81
C MET A 41 -5.51 0.06 -4.99
N CYS A 42 -4.38 0.59 -5.47
CA CYS A 42 -3.11 0.47 -4.77
C CYS A 42 -2.95 1.63 -3.76
N ILE A 43 -2.66 1.30 -2.51
CA ILE A 43 -2.23 2.27 -1.49
C ILE A 43 -0.72 2.11 -1.26
N PRO A 44 0.12 3.05 -1.70
CA PRO A 44 1.55 2.95 -1.49
C PRO A 44 1.90 3.33 -0.05
N TYR A 45 2.40 2.36 0.73
CA TYR A 45 2.88 2.55 2.10
C TYR A 45 4.26 3.22 2.10
N VAL A 46 4.35 4.40 1.50
CA VAL A 46 5.53 5.25 1.43
C VAL A 46 5.14 6.67 1.84
N PHE A 47 6.03 7.39 2.51
CA PHE A 47 5.71 8.75 2.97
C PHE A 47 5.77 9.78 1.84
N PHE A 48 6.74 9.67 0.93
CA PHE A 48 6.96 10.70 -0.09
C PHE A 48 7.08 10.11 -1.49
N PRO A 49 6.72 10.88 -2.53
CA PRO A 49 7.06 10.53 -3.90
C PRO A 49 8.58 10.40 -4.04
N GLY A 50 9.02 9.28 -4.61
CA GLY A 50 10.43 8.99 -4.83
C GLY A 50 10.61 7.89 -5.85
N ILE A 51 11.87 7.48 -6.06
CA ILE A 51 12.20 6.50 -7.11
C ILE A 51 11.47 5.16 -6.93
N ILE A 52 11.25 4.72 -5.68
CA ILE A 52 10.52 3.48 -5.37
C ILE A 52 9.06 3.60 -5.83
N LEU A 53 8.39 4.72 -5.53
CA LEU A 53 7.01 4.94 -5.97
C LEU A 53 6.92 4.90 -7.50
N GLN A 54 7.82 5.61 -8.18
CA GLN A 54 7.78 5.72 -9.65
C GLN A 54 8.16 4.42 -10.36
N ARG A 55 9.31 3.85 -10.02
CA ARG A 55 9.86 2.70 -10.75
C ARG A 55 9.18 1.40 -10.36
N ASN A 56 8.95 1.19 -9.07
CA ASN A 56 8.51 -0.11 -8.57
C ASN A 56 6.99 -0.18 -8.49
N ILE A 57 6.36 0.76 -7.80
CA ILE A 57 4.92 0.68 -7.55
C ILE A 57 4.13 1.04 -8.81
N ILE A 58 4.37 2.23 -9.38
CA ILE A 58 3.67 2.65 -10.61
C ILE A 58 4.06 1.75 -11.79
N GLY A 59 5.33 1.37 -11.90
CA GLY A 59 5.80 0.42 -12.92
C GLY A 59 5.09 -0.93 -12.82
N GLY A 60 5.10 -1.56 -11.64
CA GLY A 60 4.40 -2.83 -11.42
C GLY A 60 2.89 -2.73 -11.65
N LEU A 61 2.25 -1.64 -11.23
CA LEU A 61 0.82 -1.46 -11.47
C LEU A 61 0.48 -1.40 -12.97
N LYS A 62 1.31 -0.77 -13.80
CA LYS A 62 1.13 -0.75 -15.27
C LYS A 62 1.30 -2.14 -15.89
N GLU A 63 2.23 -2.93 -15.41
CA GLU A 63 2.43 -4.31 -15.88
C GLU A 63 1.23 -5.20 -15.52
N ILE A 64 0.68 -5.01 -14.32
CA ILE A 64 -0.53 -5.69 -13.87
C ILE A 64 -1.75 -5.24 -14.71
N GLU A 65 -1.87 -3.94 -15.00
CA GLU A 65 -2.94 -3.37 -15.84
C GLU A 65 -2.93 -3.98 -17.25
N ALA A 66 -1.75 -4.14 -17.83
CA ALA A 66 -1.60 -4.80 -19.13
C ALA A 66 -2.04 -6.28 -19.11
N ARG A 67 -1.88 -6.97 -17.96
CA ARG A 67 -2.29 -8.37 -17.77
C ARG A 67 -3.79 -8.53 -17.52
N TYR A 68 -4.40 -7.59 -16.80
CA TYR A 68 -5.83 -7.60 -16.46
C TYR A 68 -6.56 -6.37 -17.02
N PRO A 69 -6.68 -6.23 -18.36
CA PRO A 69 -7.20 -5.00 -18.98
C PRO A 69 -8.68 -4.72 -18.70
N HIS A 70 -9.40 -5.68 -18.11
CA HIS A 70 -10.81 -5.54 -17.72
C HIS A 70 -11.00 -5.08 -16.26
N ILE A 71 -9.93 -5.02 -15.47
CA ILE A 71 -9.95 -4.58 -14.07
C ILE A 71 -9.50 -3.12 -14.01
N VAL A 72 -10.35 -2.25 -13.45
CA VAL A 72 -10.01 -0.83 -13.31
C VAL A 72 -8.94 -0.65 -12.26
N MET A 73 -7.79 -0.07 -12.64
CA MET A 73 -6.67 0.18 -11.72
C MET A 73 -6.59 1.64 -11.32
N SER A 74 -6.33 1.88 -10.04
CA SER A 74 -6.14 3.21 -9.49
C SER A 74 -5.12 3.17 -8.36
N MET A 75 -4.59 4.34 -7.97
CA MET A 75 -3.64 4.44 -6.87
C MET A 75 -3.96 5.67 -6.03
N THR A 76 -3.90 5.53 -4.71
CA THR A 76 -4.01 6.67 -3.81
C THR A 76 -2.72 7.50 -3.84
N PRO A 77 -2.73 8.75 -3.34
CA PRO A 77 -1.50 9.42 -2.96
C PRO A 77 -0.67 8.57 -1.97
N PRO A 78 0.66 8.76 -1.90
CA PRO A 78 1.46 8.26 -0.78
C PRO A 78 0.96 8.81 0.54
N LEU A 79 1.32 8.15 1.64
CA LEU A 79 0.88 8.49 2.98
C LEU A 79 1.16 9.96 3.35
N GLY A 80 2.24 10.52 2.83
CA GLY A 80 2.46 11.97 2.89
C GLY A 80 2.70 12.49 4.30
N VAL A 81 2.41 13.78 4.43
CA VAL A 81 2.34 14.50 5.69
C VAL A 81 0.88 14.56 6.10
N ASP A 82 0.49 13.69 7.02
CA ASP A 82 -0.86 13.60 7.58
C ASP A 82 -0.79 13.76 9.11
N ASP A 83 -1.80 14.40 9.71
CA ASP A 83 -1.83 14.67 11.15
C ASP A 83 -1.68 13.40 11.99
N LYS A 84 -2.24 12.27 11.54
CA LYS A 84 -2.12 10.99 12.26
C LYS A 84 -0.69 10.43 12.19
N ILE A 85 -0.01 10.65 11.07
CA ILE A 85 1.39 10.24 10.89
C ILE A 85 2.30 11.12 11.76
N ILE A 86 2.09 12.44 11.73
CA ILE A 86 2.84 13.39 12.55
C ILE A 86 2.63 13.07 14.04
N SER A 87 1.39 12.88 14.48
CA SER A 87 1.08 12.53 15.88
C SER A 87 1.79 11.25 16.30
N THR A 88 1.76 10.22 15.45
CA THR A 88 2.44 8.95 15.72
C THR A 88 3.96 9.13 15.82
N ALA A 89 4.55 9.95 14.95
CA ALA A 89 5.98 10.25 15.00
C ALA A 89 6.35 11.00 16.28
N ALA A 90 5.57 12.02 16.66
CA ALA A 90 5.78 12.78 17.89
C ALA A 90 5.69 11.89 19.13
N ASP A 91 4.70 10.99 19.21
CA ASP A 91 4.55 10.03 20.31
C ASP A 91 5.76 9.11 20.45
N ARG A 92 6.28 8.61 19.32
CA ARG A 92 7.47 7.75 19.30
C ARG A 92 8.72 8.49 19.75
N VAL A 93 8.91 9.73 19.30
CA VAL A 93 10.04 10.57 19.72
C VAL A 93 9.99 10.83 21.22
N ARG A 94 8.85 11.25 21.76
CA ARG A 94 8.68 11.48 23.21
C ARG A 94 9.00 10.23 24.02
N LYS A 95 8.51 9.07 23.59
CA LYS A 95 8.78 7.80 24.25
C LYS A 95 10.27 7.48 24.35
N VAL A 96 11.04 7.72 23.28
CA VAL A 96 12.50 7.49 23.30
C VAL A 96 13.21 8.53 24.17
N TRP A 97 12.76 9.78 24.12
CA TRP A 97 13.32 10.87 24.92
C TRP A 97 13.17 10.63 26.43
N ASP A 98 11.97 10.23 26.86
CA ASP A 98 11.68 9.95 28.27
C ASP A 98 12.53 8.79 28.82
N GLN A 99 12.80 7.79 27.99
CA GLN A 99 13.68 6.66 28.33
C GLN A 99 15.15 7.05 28.45
N ALA A 100 15.62 8.03 27.67
CA ALA A 100 17.00 8.48 27.68
C ALA A 100 17.32 9.46 28.81
N THR A 101 16.29 10.04 29.45
CA THR A 101 16.40 11.08 30.48
C THR A 101 16.03 10.61 31.88
N THR A 102 15.75 9.31 32.03
CA THR A 102 15.57 8.60 33.31
C THR A 102 16.83 7.80 33.63
#